data_AF-A0A6D2C554-F1
#
_entry.id   AF-A0A6D2C554-F1
#
_cell.length_a   1.000
_cell.length_b   1.000
_cell.length_c   1.000
_cell.angle_alpha   90.00
_cell.angle_beta   90.00
_cell.angle_gamma   90.00
#
_symmetry.space_group_name_H-M   'P 1'
#
loop_
_entity.id
_entity.type
_entity.pdbx_description
1 polymer ?
#
loop_
_entity_poly.entity_id
_entity_poly.type
_entity_poly.pdbx_seq_one_letter_code
_entity_poly.pdbx_strand_id
1 'polypeptide(L)'
;MSGKNWGMKLKGKAFILSDILLKRVQTKYLCVSIFGTTLLLCNVGYGKEQWLGAGGQDSWIAACDWTLCHLGGGATSDTLHIANGNQSGSFTFTSIDLRTNNFGGSVDLNIKSENPWEGKITIHDLYNSHTGLLGFNGNVNINVDTKIGGLAHNNTGGGTRLNVIIGANNGAYTKNLHIDRVSFNQNGLTGSQGVINLYANNINIGKAAGRLSQVLNVNADGSIVADDVYFDGIGGVGGFAVIPKSEIKFNAKEGGFISQSIKGMGHSNIFVSTKKDIVVGNVGFAVDICITQACAGWIELNSKEGDVIVKSVTGGTANESGIGSFNTLQIKGNNFYAGKVEAISLVTSLNNSYLDLSGVKNTTFIDDLQFRNGTLKAKNFHFNNFTVWKANANRVGFEHPTDGSAYTTVSENIGKSFINNLSMEIGTSHTADSAALWFKGGGDILNINFVAARPTSYINFGDIKQVNINELSAMEADIYMKTGIFNTITNKKGQTIITNGASKITANALNVNELLHLKDSSKHSGVMKI
;
A
#
# COMPACT_ATOMS: atom_id res chain seq x y z
N MET A 1 20.33 37.07 -41.46
CA MET A 1 19.01 36.41 -41.35
C MET A 1 18.81 36.08 -39.86
N SER A 2 18.26 37.02 -39.09
CA SER A 2 16.92 36.99 -38.44
C SER A 2 16.80 35.94 -37.30
N GLY A 3 16.48 36.27 -36.05
CA GLY A 3 16.17 37.55 -35.42
C GLY A 3 15.93 37.44 -33.90
N LYS A 4 16.18 38.58 -33.23
CA LYS A 4 15.51 39.20 -32.06
C LYS A 4 15.25 38.38 -30.78
N ASN A 5 16.16 38.58 -29.81
CA ASN A 5 15.86 38.75 -28.38
C ASN A 5 15.11 40.05 -28.12
N TRP A 6 13.97 40.06 -27.42
CA TRP A 6 13.54 41.15 -26.54
C TRP A 6 12.68 40.58 -25.40
N GLY A 7 13.18 40.66 -24.16
CA GLY A 7 12.41 40.34 -22.96
C GLY A 7 11.58 41.53 -22.49
N MET A 8 10.49 41.28 -21.79
CA MET A 8 9.81 42.29 -20.97
C MET A 8 9.26 41.67 -19.68
N LYS A 9 9.79 42.17 -18.57
CA LYS A 9 9.19 42.15 -17.22
C LYS A 9 7.93 43.01 -17.25
N LEU A 10 6.85 42.56 -16.61
CA LEU A 10 5.73 43.42 -16.23
C LEU A 10 5.51 43.34 -14.71
N LYS A 11 5.79 44.46 -14.03
CA LYS A 11 5.31 44.80 -12.69
C LYS A 11 4.27 45.93 -12.84
N GLY A 12 3.09 45.72 -12.25
CA GLY A 12 2.26 46.67 -11.50
C GLY A 12 1.92 48.05 -12.08
N LYS A 13 0.63 48.31 -12.33
CA LYS A 13 -0.28 49.19 -11.54
C LYS A 13 -1.51 49.62 -12.38
N ALA A 14 -2.65 49.67 -11.70
CA ALA A 14 -3.96 50.10 -12.17
C ALA A 14 -4.04 51.58 -12.55
N PHE A 15 -5.02 51.97 -13.39
CA PHE A 15 -6.03 53.00 -13.10
C PHE A 15 -7.10 53.05 -14.23
N ILE A 16 -8.36 52.86 -13.83
CA ILE A 16 -9.60 53.55 -14.23
C ILE A 16 -9.78 53.99 -15.70
N LEU A 17 -10.77 53.40 -16.36
CA LEU A 17 -11.60 54.11 -17.34
C LEU A 17 -13.06 53.70 -17.14
N SER A 18 -13.79 54.65 -16.56
CA SER A 18 -15.15 54.64 -16.06
C SER A 18 -16.20 54.96 -17.14
N ASP A 19 -17.43 54.50 -16.88
CA ASP A 19 -18.71 55.22 -17.05
C ASP A 19 -19.25 55.64 -18.42
N ILE A 20 -18.64 55.29 -19.56
CA ILE A 20 -19.20 55.72 -20.88
C ILE A 20 -19.89 54.60 -21.67
N LEU A 21 -19.64 53.32 -21.35
CA LEU A 21 -20.21 52.20 -22.11
C LEU A 21 -21.56 51.66 -21.60
N LEU A 22 -22.05 52.15 -20.45
CA LEU A 22 -23.28 51.65 -19.82
C LEU A 22 -24.52 52.55 -20.01
N LYS A 23 -24.53 53.42 -21.03
CA LYS A 23 -25.62 54.39 -21.25
C LYS A 23 -26.36 54.31 -22.58
N ARG A 24 -26.27 53.22 -23.33
CA ARG A 24 -26.90 53.13 -24.67
C ARG A 24 -27.74 51.90 -25.01
N VAL A 25 -28.08 51.04 -24.04
CA VAL A 25 -29.06 49.95 -24.26
C VAL A 25 -30.11 49.92 -23.14
N GLN A 26 -30.62 51.09 -22.78
CA GLN A 26 -31.88 51.24 -22.05
C GLN A 26 -32.75 52.23 -22.82
N THR A 27 -33.41 51.76 -23.88
CA THR A 27 -34.74 52.26 -24.27
C THR A 27 -35.34 51.35 -25.33
N LYS A 28 -36.06 50.31 -24.88
CA LYS A 28 -37.46 50.07 -25.25
C LYS A 28 -37.84 48.63 -24.89
N TYR A 29 -39.02 48.53 -24.28
CA TYR A 29 -39.77 47.33 -23.91
C TYR A 29 -39.57 46.77 -22.49
N LEU A 30 -40.38 47.39 -21.64
CA LEU A 30 -41.43 46.77 -20.83
C LEU A 30 -41.07 46.40 -19.39
N CYS A 31 -41.70 47.17 -18.51
CA CYS A 31 -41.82 46.96 -17.09
C CYS A 31 -42.37 45.56 -16.78
N VAL A 32 -41.57 44.74 -16.11
CA VAL A 32 -42.00 44.07 -14.89
C VAL A 32 -40.94 44.34 -13.85
N SER A 33 -41.34 45.08 -12.82
CA SER A 33 -40.56 45.46 -11.65
C SER A 33 -39.88 44.25 -11.03
N ILE A 34 -38.56 44.16 -11.21
CA ILE A 34 -37.66 43.42 -10.33
C ILE A 34 -37.66 44.19 -9.01
N PHE A 35 -38.56 43.81 -8.10
CA PHE A 35 -38.34 44.10 -6.69
C PHE A 35 -37.10 43.33 -6.26
N GLY A 36 -36.14 44.08 -5.72
CA GLY A 36 -34.98 43.54 -5.03
C GLY A 36 -35.43 42.54 -3.97
N THR A 37 -35.27 41.27 -4.30
CA THR A 37 -35.01 40.23 -3.33
C THR A 37 -33.65 39.69 -3.74
N THR A 38 -32.65 39.96 -2.92
CA THR A 38 -31.62 38.95 -2.63
C THR A 38 -32.40 37.65 -2.43
N LEU A 39 -32.45 36.82 -3.46
CA LEU A 39 -32.96 35.47 -3.34
C LEU A 39 -31.92 34.77 -2.45
N LEU A 40 -32.08 34.92 -1.13
CA LEU A 40 -31.67 33.91 -0.18
C LEU A 40 -32.41 32.65 -0.64
N LEU A 41 -31.80 31.91 -1.57
CA LEU A 41 -32.15 30.54 -1.82
C LEU A 41 -31.78 29.82 -0.54
N CYS A 42 -32.73 29.77 0.39
CA CYS A 42 -32.69 28.83 1.49
C CYS A 42 -32.38 27.47 0.87
N ASN A 43 -31.38 26.76 1.40
CA ASN A 43 -31.16 25.35 1.10
C ASN A 43 -32.45 24.59 1.45
N VAL A 44 -33.37 24.44 0.50
CA VAL A 44 -34.59 23.66 0.71
C VAL A 44 -34.19 22.20 0.51
N GLY A 45 -33.97 21.50 1.63
CA GLY A 45 -33.79 20.05 1.60
C GLY A 45 -35.09 19.37 1.22
N TYR A 46 -35.02 18.36 0.36
CA TYR A 46 -36.19 17.55 -0.02
C TYR A 46 -36.01 16.16 0.58
N GLY A 47 -37.02 15.63 1.27
CA GLY A 47 -36.91 14.32 1.90
C GLY A 47 -38.22 13.56 1.84
N LYS A 48 -38.17 12.31 1.39
CA LYS A 48 -39.31 11.39 1.44
C LYS A 48 -39.22 10.54 2.70
N GLU A 49 -40.34 10.43 3.41
CA GLU A 49 -40.49 9.44 4.47
C GLU A 49 -41.44 8.34 3.98
N GLN A 50 -40.99 7.09 4.00
CA GLN A 50 -41.78 5.96 3.49
C GLN A 50 -41.72 4.77 4.44
N TRP A 51 -42.86 4.09 4.59
CA TRP A 51 -43.03 2.89 5.39
C TRP A 51 -43.07 1.67 4.47
N LEU A 52 -42.16 0.72 4.69
CA LEU A 52 -42.03 -0.52 3.93
C LEU A 52 -42.31 -1.71 4.84
N GLY A 53 -43.14 -2.64 4.36
CA GLY A 53 -43.48 -3.86 5.10
C GLY A 53 -42.27 -4.80 5.27
N ALA A 54 -41.97 -5.19 6.50
CA ALA A 54 -40.93 -6.17 6.80
C ALA A 54 -41.19 -7.52 6.09
N GLY A 55 -40.12 -8.14 5.61
CA GLY A 55 -40.14 -9.32 4.74
C GLY A 55 -40.36 -9.01 3.26
N GLY A 56 -40.52 -7.72 2.92
CA GLY A 56 -40.70 -7.26 1.54
C GLY A 56 -39.40 -7.17 0.74
N GLN A 57 -39.59 -6.88 -0.55
CA GLN A 57 -38.52 -6.65 -1.51
C GLN A 57 -38.89 -5.51 -2.45
N ASP A 58 -37.96 -4.58 -2.70
CA ASP A 58 -38.16 -3.44 -3.63
C ASP A 58 -36.82 -2.86 -4.15
N SER A 59 -36.87 -1.93 -5.09
CA SER A 59 -35.73 -1.09 -5.48
C SER A 59 -35.93 0.34 -4.99
N TRP A 60 -34.85 1.04 -4.64
CA TRP A 60 -34.91 2.44 -4.23
C TRP A 60 -34.02 3.35 -5.06
N ILE A 61 -34.54 4.52 -5.42
CA ILE A 61 -33.77 5.59 -6.06
C ILE A 61 -33.93 6.85 -5.21
N ALA A 62 -32.82 7.29 -4.62
CA ALA A 62 -32.74 8.58 -3.95
C ALA A 62 -32.00 9.54 -4.90
N ALA A 63 -32.72 10.56 -5.38
CA ALA A 63 -32.23 11.45 -6.42
C ALA A 63 -32.57 12.92 -6.14
N CYS A 64 -31.62 13.82 -6.37
CA CYS A 64 -31.85 15.27 -6.44
C CYS A 64 -31.98 15.68 -7.92
N ASP A 65 -33.16 15.50 -8.51
CA ASP A 65 -33.34 15.74 -9.96
C ASP A 65 -34.00 17.09 -10.31
N TRP A 66 -34.67 17.75 -9.36
CA TRP A 66 -35.48 18.95 -9.61
C TRP A 66 -34.63 20.21 -9.81
N THR A 67 -34.85 20.99 -10.88
CA THR A 67 -34.31 22.36 -11.16
C THR A 67 -34.01 23.29 -9.98
N LEU A 68 -34.67 23.17 -8.82
CA LEU A 68 -34.35 23.95 -7.61
C LEU A 68 -33.18 23.37 -6.78
N CYS A 69 -32.89 22.06 -6.87
CA CYS A 69 -31.62 21.47 -6.40
C CYS A 69 -30.40 22.13 -7.10
N HIS A 70 -30.58 22.55 -8.37
CA HIS A 70 -29.50 22.97 -9.29
C HIS A 70 -28.96 24.37 -8.98
N LEU A 71 -29.71 25.21 -8.28
CA LEU A 71 -29.36 26.62 -8.06
C LEU A 71 -28.86 26.90 -6.63
N GLY A 72 -29.01 25.96 -5.70
CA GLY A 72 -28.67 26.15 -4.28
C GLY A 72 -27.73 25.13 -3.66
N GLY A 73 -27.43 24.00 -4.32
CA GLY A 73 -26.66 22.92 -3.69
C GLY A 73 -27.47 22.15 -2.62
N GLY A 74 -28.78 21.99 -2.86
CA GLY A 74 -29.70 21.35 -1.92
C GLY A 74 -29.33 19.89 -1.59
N ALA A 75 -29.70 19.43 -0.40
CA ALA A 75 -29.55 18.05 0.03
C ALA A 75 -30.88 17.28 -0.13
N THR A 76 -30.83 16.06 -0.67
CA THR A 76 -31.96 15.12 -0.58
C THR A 76 -31.76 14.23 0.65
N SER A 77 -32.79 13.98 1.44
CA SER A 77 -32.71 13.11 2.62
C SER A 77 -33.94 12.21 2.76
N ASP A 78 -33.86 11.01 2.21
CA ASP A 78 -34.93 10.02 2.31
C ASP A 78 -34.80 9.21 3.59
N THR A 79 -35.93 8.87 4.23
CA THR A 79 -36.00 7.97 5.37
C THR A 79 -36.99 6.84 5.10
N LEU A 80 -36.50 5.60 5.14
CA LEU A 80 -37.28 4.38 4.96
C LEU A 80 -37.45 3.69 6.31
N HIS A 81 -38.69 3.56 6.76
CA HIS A 81 -39.06 2.83 7.95
C HIS A 81 -39.44 1.40 7.57
N ILE A 82 -38.68 0.41 8.04
CA ILE A 82 -39.01 -1.01 7.87
C ILE A 82 -39.83 -1.45 9.08
N ALA A 83 -41.14 -1.52 8.87
CA ALA A 83 -42.14 -1.67 9.92
C ALA A 83 -43.34 -2.43 9.38
N ASN A 84 -44.13 -3.02 10.27
CA ASN A 84 -45.31 -3.83 9.90
C ASN A 84 -44.93 -5.00 8.95
N GLY A 85 -45.86 -5.88 8.57
CA GLY A 85 -45.54 -7.08 7.77
C GLY A 85 -45.19 -8.30 8.62
N ASN A 86 -44.10 -9.03 8.29
CA ASN A 86 -43.74 -10.28 8.99
C ASN A 86 -43.05 -10.08 10.34
N GLN A 87 -42.96 -8.85 10.83
CA GLN A 87 -42.35 -8.45 12.12
C GLN A 87 -40.84 -8.72 12.26
N SER A 88 -40.17 -9.26 11.23
CA SER A 88 -38.73 -9.54 11.28
C SER A 88 -37.87 -8.29 11.32
N GLY A 89 -38.42 -7.11 10.99
CA GLY A 89 -37.64 -5.89 10.75
C GLY A 89 -36.64 -6.00 9.60
N SER A 90 -36.75 -7.04 8.76
CA SER A 90 -35.84 -7.29 7.63
C SER A 90 -36.45 -6.83 6.31
N PHE A 91 -35.60 -6.44 5.36
CA PHE A 91 -36.02 -6.03 4.02
C PHE A 91 -34.92 -6.30 2.99
N THR A 92 -35.32 -6.63 1.77
CA THR A 92 -34.39 -6.88 0.66
C THR A 92 -34.53 -5.79 -0.40
N PHE A 93 -33.47 -5.03 -0.64
CA PHE A 93 -33.39 -4.14 -1.78
C PHE A 93 -32.76 -4.86 -2.97
N THR A 94 -33.48 -4.95 -4.09
CA THR A 94 -32.90 -5.42 -5.36
C THR A 94 -31.87 -4.46 -5.90
N SER A 95 -32.05 -3.17 -5.68
CA SER A 95 -31.01 -2.17 -5.89
C SER A 95 -31.30 -0.91 -5.10
N ILE A 96 -30.23 -0.18 -4.77
CA ILE A 96 -30.28 1.19 -4.29
C ILE A 96 -29.40 2.04 -5.19
N ASP A 97 -29.93 3.15 -5.69
CA ASP A 97 -29.17 4.10 -6.51
C ASP A 97 -29.26 5.52 -5.94
N LEU A 98 -28.10 6.07 -5.60
CA LEU A 98 -27.92 7.45 -5.17
C LEU A 98 -27.50 8.30 -6.36
N ARG A 99 -28.34 9.25 -6.77
CA ARG A 99 -28.14 10.05 -8.00
C ARG A 99 -28.20 11.55 -7.76
N THR A 100 -27.38 12.30 -8.51
CA THR A 100 -27.52 13.76 -8.65
C THR A 100 -27.21 14.20 -10.07
N ASN A 101 -27.86 15.27 -10.54
CA ASN A 101 -27.60 15.87 -11.83
C ASN A 101 -26.72 17.13 -11.73
N ASN A 102 -25.50 17.03 -12.27
CA ASN A 102 -24.59 18.10 -12.70
C ASN A 102 -24.12 19.22 -11.75
N PHE A 103 -24.82 19.54 -10.66
CA PHE A 103 -24.54 20.71 -9.81
C PHE A 103 -24.05 20.38 -8.39
N GLY A 104 -23.68 19.12 -8.13
CA GLY A 104 -23.16 18.67 -6.84
C GLY A 104 -24.24 18.46 -5.78
N GLY A 105 -23.86 18.50 -4.50
CA GLY A 105 -24.80 18.38 -3.35
C GLY A 105 -24.65 17.09 -2.53
N SER A 106 -25.64 16.82 -1.65
CA SER A 106 -25.70 15.62 -0.80
C SER A 106 -26.99 14.84 -1.05
N VAL A 107 -26.91 13.51 -1.07
CA VAL A 107 -28.08 12.63 -1.06
C VAL A 107 -27.90 11.65 0.09
N ASP A 108 -28.82 11.72 1.05
CA ASP A 108 -28.83 10.90 2.25
C ASP A 108 -30.00 9.93 2.16
N LEU A 109 -29.73 8.66 2.48
CA LEU A 109 -30.74 7.61 2.61
C LEU A 109 -30.60 6.98 3.99
N ASN A 110 -31.64 7.11 4.81
CA ASN A 110 -31.70 6.54 6.14
C ASN A 110 -32.67 5.35 6.16
N ILE A 111 -32.17 4.14 6.40
CA ILE A 111 -32.99 2.92 6.50
C ILE A 111 -33.08 2.54 7.98
N LYS A 112 -34.29 2.65 8.54
CA LYS A 112 -34.57 2.43 9.95
C LYS A 112 -35.50 1.23 10.10
N SER A 113 -34.95 0.11 10.57
CA SER A 113 -35.76 -1.00 11.06
C SER A 113 -36.31 -0.71 12.45
N GLU A 114 -37.59 -1.01 12.67
CA GLU A 114 -38.23 -0.94 13.99
C GLU A 114 -37.85 -2.11 14.91
N ASN A 115 -37.30 -3.20 14.35
CA ASN A 115 -36.73 -4.31 15.13
C ASN A 115 -35.22 -4.40 14.89
N PRO A 116 -34.42 -3.45 15.44
CA PRO A 116 -33.02 -3.32 15.07
C PRO A 116 -32.11 -4.44 15.62
N TRP A 117 -32.61 -5.24 16.55
CA TRP A 117 -31.85 -6.32 17.20
C TRP A 117 -31.89 -7.63 16.41
N GLU A 118 -32.97 -7.86 15.66
CA GLU A 118 -33.18 -9.08 14.87
C GLU A 118 -33.20 -8.82 13.36
N GLY A 119 -33.60 -7.61 12.95
CA GLY A 119 -33.73 -7.22 11.55
C GLY A 119 -32.42 -7.24 10.79
N LYS A 120 -32.51 -7.52 9.49
CA LYS A 120 -31.40 -7.49 8.54
C LYS A 120 -31.80 -6.77 7.27
N ILE A 121 -30.89 -5.95 6.75
CA ILE A 121 -31.05 -5.35 5.42
C ILE A 121 -30.15 -6.09 4.43
N THR A 122 -30.73 -6.57 3.35
CA THR A 122 -29.97 -7.10 2.22
C THR A 122 -30.11 -6.14 1.05
N ILE A 123 -29.01 -5.71 0.45
CA ILE A 123 -28.99 -4.89 -0.75
C ILE A 123 -28.23 -5.68 -1.81
N HIS A 124 -28.88 -6.09 -2.89
CA HIS A 124 -28.16 -6.83 -3.93
C HIS A 124 -27.12 -5.93 -4.60
N ASP A 125 -27.49 -4.71 -4.95
CA ASP A 125 -26.58 -3.75 -5.56
C ASP A 125 -26.79 -2.33 -5.02
N LEU A 126 -25.69 -1.69 -4.60
CA LEU A 126 -25.62 -0.29 -4.20
C LEU A 126 -24.79 0.50 -5.21
N TYR A 127 -25.44 1.48 -5.82
CA TYR A 127 -24.85 2.36 -6.82
C TYR A 127 -24.79 3.79 -6.31
N ASN A 128 -23.70 4.46 -6.65
CA ASN A 128 -23.62 5.91 -6.63
C ASN A 128 -23.29 6.35 -8.06
N SER A 129 -24.19 7.12 -8.67
CA SER A 129 -24.02 7.64 -10.01
C SER A 129 -24.08 9.17 -10.04
N HIS A 130 -23.02 9.75 -10.59
CA HIS A 130 -22.87 11.17 -10.81
C HIS A 130 -22.43 11.38 -12.26
N THR A 131 -23.02 12.36 -12.95
CA THR A 131 -22.65 12.71 -14.34
C THR A 131 -22.12 14.14 -14.46
N GLY A 132 -21.93 14.83 -13.33
CA GLY A 132 -21.64 16.25 -13.27
C GLY A 132 -20.18 16.66 -13.25
N LEU A 133 -19.98 17.98 -13.26
CA LEU A 133 -18.68 18.63 -13.11
C LEU A 133 -18.36 18.98 -11.64
N LEU A 134 -19.36 19.02 -10.76
CA LEU A 134 -19.24 19.38 -9.34
C LEU A 134 -19.47 18.19 -8.43
N GLY A 135 -18.62 18.02 -7.42
CA GLY A 135 -18.61 16.85 -6.53
C GLY A 135 -19.92 16.58 -5.78
N PHE A 136 -20.14 15.31 -5.46
CA PHE A 136 -21.36 14.76 -4.87
C PHE A 136 -21.05 13.92 -3.63
N ASN A 137 -21.88 14.02 -2.59
CA ASN A 137 -21.80 13.15 -1.40
C ASN A 137 -23.06 12.28 -1.27
N GLY A 138 -22.91 10.98 -1.40
CA GLY A 138 -23.97 10.01 -1.11
C GLY A 138 -23.77 9.39 0.27
N ASN A 139 -24.82 9.34 1.09
CA ASN A 139 -24.79 8.74 2.42
C ASN A 139 -25.90 7.68 2.53
N VAL A 140 -25.56 6.47 2.98
CA VAL A 140 -26.51 5.42 3.34
C VAL A 140 -26.30 5.09 4.81
N ASN A 141 -27.30 5.39 5.64
CA ASN A 141 -27.29 5.09 7.07
C ASN A 141 -28.29 3.97 7.36
N ILE A 142 -27.85 2.88 7.99
CA ILE A 142 -28.69 1.72 8.29
C ILE A 142 -28.49 1.31 9.75
N ASN A 143 -29.58 1.11 10.50
CA ASN A 143 -29.51 0.82 11.94
C ASN A 143 -29.43 -0.68 12.31
N VAL A 144 -29.25 -1.56 11.33
CA VAL A 144 -29.22 -3.02 11.51
C VAL A 144 -28.08 -3.68 10.75
N ASP A 145 -27.85 -4.97 11.02
CA ASP A 145 -26.89 -5.77 10.28
C ASP A 145 -27.25 -5.76 8.79
N THR A 146 -26.24 -5.53 7.96
CA THR A 146 -26.44 -5.30 6.53
C THR A 146 -25.54 -6.19 5.69
N LYS A 147 -26.14 -6.82 4.67
CA LYS A 147 -25.42 -7.45 3.57
C LYS A 147 -25.59 -6.62 2.30
N ILE A 148 -24.50 -6.37 1.59
CA ILE A 148 -24.48 -5.78 0.25
C ILE A 148 -23.86 -6.80 -0.71
N GLY A 149 -24.47 -7.06 -1.85
CA GLY A 149 -23.86 -7.87 -2.91
C GLY A 149 -22.75 -7.07 -3.60
N GLY A 150 -23.14 -6.25 -4.58
CA GLY A 150 -22.26 -5.33 -5.28
C GLY A 150 -22.33 -3.91 -4.74
N LEU A 151 -21.20 -3.31 -4.44
CA LEU A 151 -21.07 -1.87 -4.24
C LEU A 151 -20.21 -1.31 -5.38
N ALA A 152 -20.81 -0.48 -6.22
CA ALA A 152 -20.16 0.12 -7.38
C ALA A 152 -20.25 1.65 -7.32
N HIS A 153 -19.08 2.29 -7.38
CA HIS A 153 -18.97 3.74 -7.35
C HIS A 153 -18.56 4.30 -8.71
N ASN A 154 -19.27 5.30 -9.20
CA ASN A 154 -18.95 6.00 -10.43
C ASN A 154 -18.53 7.45 -10.15
N ASN A 155 -17.32 7.82 -10.58
CA ASN A 155 -16.76 9.16 -10.43
C ASN A 155 -16.37 9.75 -11.79
N THR A 156 -17.28 10.41 -12.50
CA THR A 156 -17.02 11.02 -13.83
C THR A 156 -16.41 12.42 -13.78
N GLY A 157 -16.44 13.10 -12.63
CA GLY A 157 -15.99 14.47 -12.48
C GLY A 157 -16.25 15.02 -11.07
N GLY A 158 -15.60 16.14 -10.71
CA GLY A 158 -15.89 16.90 -9.49
C GLY A 158 -15.48 16.30 -8.13
N GLY A 159 -15.09 15.02 -8.09
CA GLY A 159 -14.76 14.28 -6.87
C GLY A 159 -16.00 13.87 -6.10
N THR A 160 -16.29 12.57 -6.05
CA THR A 160 -17.52 12.04 -5.47
C THR A 160 -17.24 11.18 -4.25
N ARG A 161 -18.18 11.12 -3.31
CA ARG A 161 -18.06 10.34 -2.08
C ARG A 161 -19.30 9.48 -1.87
N LEU A 162 -19.10 8.25 -1.43
CA LEU A 162 -20.15 7.36 -0.95
C LEU A 162 -19.80 6.92 0.47
N ASN A 163 -20.65 7.24 1.44
CA ASN A 163 -20.53 6.77 2.81
C ASN A 163 -21.60 5.72 3.07
N VAL A 164 -21.20 4.55 3.55
CA VAL A 164 -22.09 3.50 4.03
C VAL A 164 -21.84 3.34 5.52
N ILE A 165 -22.85 3.66 6.33
CA ILE A 165 -22.75 3.77 7.79
C ILE A 165 -23.75 2.81 8.44
N ILE A 166 -23.23 1.86 9.20
CA ILE A 166 -24.01 0.75 9.75
C ILE A 166 -24.00 0.77 11.29
N GLY A 167 -25.17 0.94 11.88
CA GLY A 167 -25.40 0.87 13.33
C GLY A 167 -24.77 1.98 14.14
N ALA A 168 -24.64 3.20 13.59
CA ALA A 168 -24.08 4.35 14.30
C ALA A 168 -24.91 4.69 15.56
N ASN A 169 -24.25 4.72 16.71
CA ASN A 169 -24.83 5.04 18.01
C ASN A 169 -23.78 5.70 18.91
N ASN A 170 -23.98 6.97 19.29
CA ASN A 170 -23.14 7.73 20.22
C ASN A 170 -21.62 7.63 19.96
N GLY A 171 -21.23 7.72 18.68
CA GLY A 171 -19.82 7.69 18.27
C GLY A 171 -19.20 6.29 18.16
N ALA A 172 -20.00 5.23 18.29
CA ALA A 172 -19.62 3.85 18.01
C ALA A 172 -20.52 3.22 16.93
N TYR A 173 -20.05 2.17 16.30
CA TYR A 173 -20.82 1.34 15.37
C TYR A 173 -21.19 0.02 16.04
N THR A 174 -22.48 -0.32 16.03
CA THR A 174 -23.02 -1.45 16.80
C THR A 174 -23.47 -2.63 15.94
N LYS A 175 -23.47 -2.47 14.62
CA LYS A 175 -23.99 -3.45 13.65
C LYS A 175 -22.94 -3.83 12.62
N ASN A 176 -23.07 -5.00 12.03
CA ASN A 176 -22.09 -5.57 11.12
C ASN A 176 -22.43 -5.30 9.65
N LEU A 177 -21.39 -5.19 8.84
CA LEU A 177 -21.49 -5.01 7.39
C LEU A 177 -20.79 -6.16 6.69
N HIS A 178 -21.48 -6.78 5.75
CA HIS A 178 -20.90 -7.73 4.81
C HIS A 178 -21.09 -7.21 3.38
N ILE A 179 -20.04 -7.25 2.57
CA ILE A 179 -20.07 -6.84 1.17
C ILE A 179 -19.43 -7.94 0.31
N ASP A 180 -20.13 -8.47 -0.69
CA ASP A 180 -19.53 -9.49 -1.56
C ASP A 180 -18.44 -8.86 -2.45
N ARG A 181 -18.68 -7.68 -3.03
CA ARG A 181 -17.72 -6.95 -3.88
C ARG A 181 -17.83 -5.43 -3.75
N VAL A 182 -16.71 -4.76 -3.53
CA VAL A 182 -16.53 -3.31 -3.68
C VAL A 182 -15.71 -3.04 -4.94
N SER A 183 -16.16 -2.09 -5.76
CA SER A 183 -15.45 -1.72 -7.00
C SER A 183 -15.70 -0.28 -7.42
N PHE A 184 -14.77 0.25 -8.21
CA PHE A 184 -14.92 1.51 -8.93
C PHE A 184 -15.17 1.24 -10.42
N ASN A 185 -16.22 1.83 -10.98
CA ASN A 185 -16.59 1.60 -12.38
C ASN A 185 -15.60 2.21 -13.38
N GLN A 186 -14.77 3.16 -12.96
CA GLN A 186 -13.79 3.87 -13.79
C GLN A 186 -12.62 4.44 -12.98
N ASN A 187 -11.51 4.71 -13.65
CA ASN A 187 -10.40 5.46 -13.08
C ASN A 187 -10.83 6.90 -12.77
N GLY A 188 -10.25 7.50 -11.73
CA GLY A 188 -10.40 8.93 -11.45
C GLY A 188 -9.64 9.78 -12.47
N LEU A 189 -9.92 11.08 -12.45
CA LEU A 189 -9.24 12.08 -13.28
C LEU A 189 -8.29 12.91 -12.41
N THR A 190 -7.28 13.53 -13.01
CA THR A 190 -6.41 14.48 -12.30
C THR A 190 -7.26 15.58 -11.66
N GLY A 191 -7.23 15.69 -10.33
CA GLY A 191 -8.04 16.64 -9.57
C GLY A 191 -9.46 16.18 -9.21
N SER A 192 -9.87 14.95 -9.59
CA SER A 192 -11.16 14.34 -9.25
C SER A 192 -10.98 12.91 -8.74
N GLN A 193 -11.09 12.74 -7.42
CA GLN A 193 -11.01 11.44 -6.75
C GLN A 193 -12.39 11.01 -6.26
N GLY A 194 -12.77 9.77 -6.56
CA GLY A 194 -13.92 9.11 -5.97
C GLY A 194 -13.51 8.42 -4.68
N VAL A 195 -14.39 8.47 -3.69
CA VAL A 195 -14.13 7.94 -2.36
C VAL A 195 -15.29 7.06 -1.92
N ILE A 196 -14.99 5.84 -1.49
CA ILE A 196 -15.94 4.99 -0.78
C ILE A 196 -15.48 4.93 0.68
N ASN A 197 -16.37 5.25 1.62
CA ASN A 197 -16.13 5.10 3.04
C ASN A 197 -17.14 4.10 3.62
N LEU A 198 -16.62 3.08 4.28
CA LEU A 198 -17.42 2.04 4.94
C LEU A 198 -17.22 2.13 6.45
N TYR A 199 -18.32 2.13 7.20
CA TYR A 199 -18.31 2.24 8.65
C TYR A 199 -19.27 1.23 9.29
N ALA A 200 -18.76 0.37 10.17
CA ALA A 200 -19.55 -0.63 10.89
C ALA A 200 -18.82 -1.12 12.16
N ASN A 201 -19.45 -2.01 12.93
CA ASN A 201 -18.78 -2.72 14.01
C ASN A 201 -17.74 -3.69 13.44
N ASN A 202 -18.17 -4.79 12.82
CA ASN A 202 -17.30 -5.66 12.03
C ASN A 202 -17.62 -5.49 10.54
N ILE A 203 -16.58 -5.56 9.71
CA ILE A 203 -16.71 -5.46 8.26
C ILE A 203 -16.11 -6.71 7.60
N ASN A 204 -16.90 -7.40 6.79
CA ASN A 204 -16.44 -8.49 5.92
C ASN A 204 -16.61 -8.08 4.45
N ILE A 205 -15.53 -8.10 3.67
CA ILE A 205 -15.54 -7.82 2.24
C ILE A 205 -14.98 -9.04 1.50
N GLY A 206 -15.74 -9.61 0.57
CA GLY A 206 -15.21 -10.66 -0.31
C GLY A 206 -14.10 -10.09 -1.20
N LYS A 207 -14.44 -9.13 -2.07
CA LYS A 207 -13.47 -8.49 -2.97
C LYS A 207 -13.44 -6.98 -2.79
N ALA A 208 -12.28 -6.43 -2.40
CA ALA A 208 -12.01 -5.00 -2.30
C ALA A 208 -11.17 -4.55 -3.49
N ALA A 209 -11.82 -4.14 -4.58
CA ALA A 209 -11.16 -3.68 -5.79
C ALA A 209 -11.04 -2.15 -5.82
N GLY A 210 -9.81 -1.65 -5.74
CA GLY A 210 -9.47 -0.25 -6.03
C GLY A 210 -9.34 0.02 -7.53
N ARG A 211 -9.14 1.29 -7.90
CA ARG A 211 -8.76 1.74 -9.25
C ARG A 211 -7.87 2.97 -9.19
N LEU A 212 -7.26 3.33 -10.33
CA LEU A 212 -6.39 4.50 -10.40
C LEU A 212 -7.12 5.78 -9.99
N SER A 213 -6.49 6.61 -9.15
CA SER A 213 -7.03 7.88 -8.64
C SER A 213 -8.36 7.73 -7.86
N GLN A 214 -8.53 6.61 -7.16
CA GLN A 214 -9.68 6.35 -6.28
C GLN A 214 -9.22 6.02 -4.86
N VAL A 215 -10.13 6.19 -3.89
CA VAL A 215 -9.87 5.91 -2.47
C VAL A 215 -10.96 5.03 -1.87
N LEU A 216 -10.59 3.89 -1.30
CA LEU A 216 -11.47 3.08 -0.46
C LEU A 216 -11.00 3.17 0.99
N ASN A 217 -11.86 3.68 1.88
CA ASN A 217 -11.62 3.70 3.32
C ASN A 217 -12.61 2.77 4.02
N VAL A 218 -12.08 1.85 4.83
CA VAL A 218 -12.86 0.88 5.60
C VAL A 218 -12.52 1.07 7.07
N ASN A 219 -13.49 1.50 7.85
CA ASN A 219 -13.32 1.79 9.27
C ASN A 219 -14.27 0.91 10.09
N ALA A 220 -13.70 0.01 10.88
CA ALA A 220 -14.43 -0.88 11.77
C ALA A 220 -14.08 -0.58 13.22
N ASP A 221 -15.07 -0.54 14.11
CA ASP A 221 -14.79 -0.51 15.55
C ASP A 221 -14.23 -1.85 16.02
N GLY A 222 -14.77 -2.95 15.51
CA GLY A 222 -14.33 -4.33 15.70
C GLY A 222 -13.30 -4.77 14.66
N SER A 223 -13.49 -5.96 14.07
CA SER A 223 -12.53 -6.60 13.15
C SER A 223 -12.90 -6.41 11.68
N ILE A 224 -11.89 -6.54 10.81
CA ILE A 224 -12.05 -6.50 9.35
C ILE A 224 -11.60 -7.83 8.75
N VAL A 225 -12.41 -8.38 7.85
CA VAL A 225 -12.02 -9.47 6.95
C VAL A 225 -12.15 -8.95 5.52
N ALA A 226 -11.10 -9.08 4.72
CA ALA A 226 -11.13 -8.73 3.30
C ALA A 226 -10.44 -9.83 2.49
N ASP A 227 -11.18 -10.74 1.86
CA ASP A 227 -10.60 -11.95 1.27
C ASP A 227 -9.57 -11.60 0.19
N ASP A 228 -9.98 -10.81 -0.81
CA ASP A 228 -9.11 -10.32 -1.88
C ASP A 228 -9.06 -8.78 -1.91
N VAL A 229 -7.87 -8.21 -1.70
CA VAL A 229 -7.61 -6.77 -1.84
C VAL A 229 -6.70 -6.53 -3.02
N TYR A 230 -7.14 -5.74 -3.99
CA TYR A 230 -6.35 -5.48 -5.20
C TYR A 230 -6.82 -4.20 -5.93
N PHE A 231 -6.11 -3.83 -6.99
CA PHE A 231 -6.53 -2.74 -7.90
C PHE A 231 -6.88 -3.30 -9.28
N ASP A 232 -8.05 -2.92 -9.80
CA ASP A 232 -8.60 -3.36 -11.08
C ASP A 232 -8.12 -2.48 -12.25
N GLY A 233 -7.58 -3.10 -13.31
CA GLY A 233 -7.51 -2.51 -14.66
C GLY A 233 -6.28 -1.66 -15.01
N ILE A 234 -5.46 -2.20 -15.93
CA ILE A 234 -4.36 -1.53 -16.67
C ILE A 234 -4.84 -1.06 -18.06
N GLY A 235 -6.14 -1.17 -18.36
CA GLY A 235 -6.71 -0.66 -19.62
C GLY A 235 -6.72 0.87 -19.64
N GLY A 236 -5.98 1.49 -20.56
CA GLY A 236 -6.10 2.94 -20.85
C GLY A 236 -5.09 3.87 -20.15
N VAL A 237 -3.95 3.36 -19.65
CA VAL A 237 -2.89 4.19 -19.03
C VAL A 237 -2.10 5.06 -20.02
N GLY A 238 -2.37 4.93 -21.33
CA GLY A 238 -1.88 5.86 -22.35
C GLY A 238 -2.56 7.23 -22.22
N GLY A 239 -2.06 8.08 -21.32
CA GLY A 239 -2.56 9.45 -21.17
C GLY A 239 -2.22 10.17 -19.86
N PHE A 240 -1.73 9.46 -18.84
CA PHE A 240 -1.35 10.10 -17.59
C PHE A 240 0.13 10.53 -17.61
N ALA A 241 0.38 11.83 -17.74
CA ALA A 241 1.70 12.42 -17.52
C ALA A 241 2.12 12.39 -16.03
N VAL A 242 1.13 12.32 -15.12
CA VAL A 242 1.27 12.11 -13.67
C VAL A 242 0.09 11.24 -13.22
N ILE A 243 0.34 10.00 -12.81
CA ILE A 243 -0.72 9.10 -12.30
C ILE A 243 -0.99 9.47 -10.83
N PRO A 244 -2.21 9.93 -10.46
CA PRO A 244 -2.54 10.22 -9.08
C PRO A 244 -2.48 8.94 -8.24
N LYS A 245 -1.92 9.03 -7.03
CA LYS A 245 -1.86 7.87 -6.13
C LYS A 245 -3.27 7.41 -5.75
N SER A 246 -3.43 6.09 -5.71
CA SER A 246 -4.69 5.41 -5.39
C SER A 246 -4.54 4.73 -4.04
N GLU A 247 -5.60 4.67 -3.24
CA GLU A 247 -5.47 4.21 -1.86
C GLU A 247 -6.58 3.25 -1.45
N ILE A 248 -6.20 2.15 -0.79
CA ILE A 248 -7.12 1.31 -0.03
C ILE A 248 -6.65 1.33 1.43
N LYS A 249 -7.53 1.72 2.34
CA LYS A 249 -7.25 1.90 3.77
C LYS A 249 -8.19 1.04 4.59
N PHE A 250 -7.64 0.22 5.47
CA PHE A 250 -8.37 -0.55 6.46
C PHE A 250 -7.95 -0.10 7.86
N ASN A 251 -8.92 0.26 8.69
CA ASN A 251 -8.70 0.70 10.06
C ASN A 251 -9.64 -0.07 10.99
N ALA A 252 -9.08 -0.99 11.78
CA ALA A 252 -9.80 -1.74 12.80
C ALA A 252 -9.41 -1.20 14.19
N LYS A 253 -10.35 -0.52 14.85
CA LYS A 253 -10.07 0.24 16.08
C LYS A 253 -9.72 -0.65 17.26
N GLU A 254 -10.50 -1.70 17.49
CA GLU A 254 -10.32 -2.65 18.60
C GLU A 254 -10.05 -4.09 18.12
N GLY A 255 -10.22 -4.35 16.83
CA GLY A 255 -10.05 -5.67 16.21
C GLY A 255 -8.74 -5.90 15.47
N GLY A 256 -8.69 -7.03 14.77
CA GLY A 256 -7.61 -7.42 13.87
C GLY A 256 -8.04 -7.35 12.40
N PHE A 257 -7.14 -7.77 11.51
CA PHE A 257 -7.38 -7.84 10.07
C PHE A 257 -7.01 -9.21 9.52
N ILE A 258 -7.88 -9.80 8.71
CA ILE A 258 -7.61 -11.07 8.01
C ILE A 258 -7.84 -10.88 6.52
N SER A 259 -6.91 -11.38 5.70
CA SER A 259 -7.04 -11.42 4.24
C SER A 259 -6.41 -12.67 3.65
N GLN A 260 -6.98 -13.19 2.57
CA GLN A 260 -6.35 -14.27 1.81
C GLN A 260 -5.26 -13.71 0.90
N SER A 261 -5.49 -12.55 0.28
CA SER A 261 -4.55 -11.94 -0.65
C SER A 261 -4.63 -10.40 -0.64
N ILE A 262 -3.46 -9.76 -0.54
CA ILE A 262 -3.28 -8.33 -0.78
C ILE A 262 -2.34 -8.16 -1.98
N LYS A 263 -2.83 -7.51 -3.04
CA LYS A 263 -2.07 -7.24 -4.25
C LYS A 263 -2.02 -5.74 -4.54
N GLY A 264 -0.87 -5.15 -4.26
CA GLY A 264 -0.55 -3.78 -4.67
C GLY A 264 -0.25 -3.68 -6.16
N MET A 265 -0.03 -2.46 -6.61
CA MET A 265 0.50 -2.12 -7.94
C MET A 265 1.27 -0.80 -7.86
N GLY A 266 2.09 -0.48 -8.87
CA GLY A 266 2.64 0.86 -8.99
C GLY A 266 1.57 1.95 -8.94
N HIS A 267 1.87 3.08 -8.30
CA HIS A 267 0.95 4.18 -7.97
C HIS A 267 -0.19 3.84 -6.99
N SER A 268 -0.12 2.71 -6.30
CA SER A 268 -1.11 2.35 -5.30
C SER A 268 -0.52 2.24 -3.90
N ASN A 269 -1.33 2.65 -2.93
CA ASN A 269 -1.06 2.47 -1.51
C ASN A 269 -2.13 1.56 -0.92
N ILE A 270 -1.71 0.55 -0.16
CA ILE A 270 -2.59 -0.25 0.69
C ILE A 270 -2.12 -0.10 2.12
N PHE A 271 -2.98 0.42 2.99
CA PHE A 271 -2.66 0.65 4.39
C PHE A 271 -3.62 -0.11 5.29
N VAL A 272 -3.08 -0.98 6.13
CA VAL A 272 -3.83 -1.73 7.14
C VAL A 272 -3.36 -1.26 8.51
N SER A 273 -4.24 -0.65 9.30
CA SER A 273 -3.98 -0.27 10.68
C SER A 273 -4.97 -0.95 11.61
N THR A 274 -4.46 -1.67 12.60
CA THR A 274 -5.28 -2.46 13.52
C THR A 274 -4.74 -2.36 14.94
N LYS A 275 -5.58 -2.71 15.92
CA LYS A 275 -5.12 -2.90 17.29
C LYS A 275 -4.52 -4.29 17.50
N LYS A 276 -5.22 -5.33 17.04
CA LYS A 276 -4.85 -6.74 17.19
C LYS A 276 -4.12 -7.27 15.96
N ASP A 277 -3.98 -8.59 15.86
CA ASP A 277 -3.18 -9.25 14.84
C ASP A 277 -3.65 -8.96 13.40
N ILE A 278 -2.68 -8.97 12.49
CA ILE A 278 -2.88 -8.94 11.04
C ILE A 278 -2.44 -10.30 10.48
N VAL A 279 -3.33 -11.00 9.80
CA VAL A 279 -3.05 -12.30 9.17
C VAL A 279 -3.35 -12.22 7.67
N VAL A 280 -2.33 -12.46 6.85
CA VAL A 280 -2.44 -12.40 5.39
C VAL A 280 -1.92 -13.69 4.75
N GLY A 281 -2.69 -14.28 3.84
CA GLY A 281 -2.25 -15.44 3.07
C GLY A 281 -1.11 -15.08 2.12
N ASN A 282 -1.35 -14.18 1.16
CA ASN A 282 -0.31 -13.70 0.25
C ASN A 282 -0.28 -12.17 0.17
N VAL A 283 0.92 -11.59 0.14
CA VAL A 283 1.15 -10.20 -0.27
C VAL A 283 1.91 -10.20 -1.59
N GLY A 284 1.57 -9.31 -2.51
CA GLY A 284 2.34 -9.18 -3.76
C GLY A 284 2.09 -7.86 -4.45
N PHE A 285 2.84 -7.63 -5.52
CA PHE A 285 2.64 -6.49 -6.41
C PHE A 285 2.33 -6.98 -7.82
N ALA A 286 1.34 -6.36 -8.45
CA ALA A 286 1.07 -6.52 -9.87
C ALA A 286 2.22 -5.88 -10.68
N VAL A 287 2.34 -6.29 -11.95
CA VAL A 287 3.34 -5.76 -12.88
C VAL A 287 3.22 -4.24 -12.97
N ASP A 288 4.33 -3.54 -12.75
CA ASP A 288 4.36 -2.09 -12.77
C ASP A 288 4.15 -1.53 -14.17
N ILE A 289 3.30 -0.52 -14.25
CA ILE A 289 3.00 0.21 -15.49
C ILE A 289 4.15 1.19 -15.81
N CYS A 290 5.00 1.50 -14.82
CA CYS A 290 6.17 2.33 -15.01
C CYS A 290 7.28 2.02 -13.99
N ILE A 291 8.52 2.07 -14.48
CA ILE A 291 9.76 1.68 -13.78
C ILE A 291 10.51 2.91 -13.26
N THR A 292 9.83 3.75 -12.48
CA THR A 292 10.47 4.89 -11.81
C THR A 292 10.03 4.98 -10.35
N GLN A 293 10.82 5.64 -9.50
CA GLN A 293 10.47 5.84 -8.10
C GLN A 293 9.11 6.58 -7.92
N ALA A 294 8.71 7.42 -8.87
CA ALA A 294 7.41 8.09 -8.84
C ALA A 294 6.23 7.11 -8.95
N CYS A 295 6.49 5.90 -9.44
CA CYS A 295 5.53 4.83 -9.64
C CYS A 295 5.47 3.83 -8.50
N ALA A 296 6.29 3.99 -7.45
CA ALA A 296 6.35 3.03 -6.35
C ALA A 296 4.97 2.73 -5.75
N GLY A 297 4.64 1.44 -5.65
CA GLY A 297 3.56 0.94 -4.82
C GLY A 297 4.02 0.78 -3.37
N TRP A 298 3.09 0.94 -2.43
CA TRP A 298 3.37 0.80 -1.00
C TRP A 298 2.26 0.00 -0.31
N ILE A 299 2.65 -1.10 0.34
CA ILE A 299 1.80 -1.83 1.28
C ILE A 299 2.35 -1.63 2.70
N GLU A 300 1.54 -1.09 3.62
CA GLU A 300 1.85 -1.02 5.05
C GLU A 300 0.89 -1.90 5.85
N LEU A 301 1.44 -2.81 6.65
CA LEU A 301 0.70 -3.60 7.64
C LEU A 301 1.14 -3.17 9.04
N ASN A 302 0.23 -2.55 9.78
CA ASN A 302 0.51 -1.93 11.07
C ASN A 302 -0.45 -2.44 12.16
N SER A 303 0.05 -3.34 13.01
CA SER A 303 -0.62 -3.74 14.24
C SER A 303 -0.03 -2.99 15.44
N LYS A 304 -0.88 -2.34 16.23
CA LYS A 304 -0.42 -1.54 17.39
C LYS A 304 0.00 -2.41 18.58
N GLU A 305 -0.77 -3.47 18.84
CA GLU A 305 -0.64 -4.33 20.02
C GLU A 305 -0.53 -5.83 19.66
N GLY A 306 -0.66 -6.20 18.39
CA GLY A 306 -0.61 -7.58 17.92
C GLY A 306 0.58 -7.90 17.01
N ASP A 307 0.55 -9.10 16.45
CA ASP A 307 1.53 -9.64 15.52
C ASP A 307 1.10 -9.45 14.06
N VAL A 308 2.08 -9.49 13.16
CA VAL A 308 1.83 -9.53 11.72
C VAL A 308 2.31 -10.87 11.17
N ILE A 309 1.40 -11.61 10.56
CA ILE A 309 1.64 -12.95 10.02
C ILE A 309 1.34 -12.93 8.53
N VAL A 310 2.34 -13.21 7.70
CA VAL A 310 2.20 -13.26 6.24
C VAL A 310 2.71 -14.60 5.73
N LYS A 311 1.81 -15.46 5.23
CA LYS A 311 2.25 -16.79 4.79
C LYS A 311 3.22 -16.71 3.60
N SER A 312 2.97 -15.84 2.62
CA SER A 312 3.89 -15.61 1.51
C SER A 312 3.90 -14.17 0.99
N VAL A 313 5.05 -13.71 0.50
CA VAL A 313 5.18 -12.50 -0.32
C VAL A 313 5.69 -12.91 -1.69
N THR A 314 4.78 -13.06 -2.66
CA THR A 314 5.07 -13.64 -3.99
C THR A 314 4.17 -13.04 -5.08
N GLY A 315 4.53 -13.29 -6.35
CA GLY A 315 3.85 -12.75 -7.54
C GLY A 315 4.77 -11.81 -8.31
N GLY A 316 4.41 -11.37 -9.52
CA GLY A 316 5.27 -10.47 -10.31
C GLY A 316 5.42 -10.95 -11.75
N THR A 317 6.63 -10.80 -12.30
CA THR A 317 6.99 -11.18 -13.68
C THR A 317 8.11 -12.22 -13.70
N ALA A 318 8.57 -12.62 -14.89
CA ALA A 318 9.77 -13.45 -15.02
C ALA A 318 11.05 -12.78 -14.47
N ASN A 319 11.07 -11.45 -14.40
CA ASN A 319 12.24 -10.66 -14.00
C ASN A 319 12.11 -10.02 -12.63
N GLU A 320 10.97 -10.11 -11.96
CA GLU A 320 10.73 -9.48 -10.66
C GLU A 320 9.74 -10.32 -9.87
N SER A 321 9.93 -10.47 -8.56
CA SER A 321 9.03 -11.25 -7.72
C SER A 321 8.83 -10.69 -6.31
N GLY A 322 7.61 -10.87 -5.81
CA GLY A 322 7.10 -10.38 -4.53
C GLY A 322 7.16 -8.85 -4.48
N ILE A 323 8.12 -8.34 -3.73
CA ILE A 323 8.44 -6.91 -3.67
C ILE A 323 9.36 -6.58 -4.85
N GLY A 324 8.75 -6.21 -5.99
CA GLY A 324 9.46 -5.78 -7.20
C GLY A 324 10.16 -4.43 -7.04
N SER A 325 10.69 -3.90 -8.13
CA SER A 325 11.43 -2.64 -8.15
C SER A 325 10.61 -1.47 -7.63
N PHE A 326 11.22 -0.61 -6.83
CA PHE A 326 10.62 0.57 -6.18
C PHE A 326 9.50 0.29 -5.18
N ASN A 327 8.92 -0.90 -5.18
CA ASN A 327 7.82 -1.25 -4.30
C ASN A 327 8.31 -1.41 -2.86
N THR A 328 7.43 -1.02 -1.93
CA THR A 328 7.70 -1.06 -0.49
C THR A 328 6.68 -1.93 0.22
N LEU A 329 7.15 -2.92 0.96
CA LEU A 329 6.38 -3.59 2.01
C LEU A 329 6.92 -3.13 3.36
N GLN A 330 6.07 -2.44 4.13
CA GLN A 330 6.40 -2.00 5.48
C GLN A 330 5.55 -2.74 6.51
N ILE A 331 6.22 -3.27 7.55
CA ILE A 331 5.59 -4.03 8.63
C ILE A 331 5.86 -3.33 9.97
N LYS A 332 4.80 -3.15 10.76
CA LYS A 332 4.85 -2.62 12.13
C LYS A 332 3.99 -3.53 13.03
N GLY A 333 4.56 -3.99 14.14
CA GLY A 333 3.90 -4.97 15.02
C GLY A 333 4.79 -5.39 16.19
N ASN A 334 4.24 -6.21 17.08
CA ASN A 334 5.04 -6.82 18.15
C ASN A 334 6.04 -7.82 17.55
N ASN A 335 5.55 -8.81 16.80
CA ASN A 335 6.37 -9.74 16.03
C ASN A 335 5.97 -9.75 14.55
N PHE A 336 6.87 -10.21 13.70
CA PHE A 336 6.61 -10.52 12.30
C PHE A 336 7.00 -11.95 11.97
N TYR A 337 6.06 -12.70 11.40
CA TYR A 337 6.25 -14.08 10.95
C TYR A 337 5.94 -14.20 9.47
N ALA A 338 6.88 -14.74 8.70
CA ALA A 338 6.63 -15.05 7.29
C ALA A 338 7.13 -16.44 6.88
N GLY A 339 6.33 -17.12 6.06
CA GLY A 339 6.74 -18.39 5.45
C GLY A 339 7.72 -18.17 4.31
N LYS A 340 7.35 -17.34 3.33
CA LYS A 340 8.24 -16.98 2.22
C LYS A 340 8.18 -15.49 1.92
N VAL A 341 9.31 -14.87 1.65
CA VAL A 341 9.40 -13.48 1.21
C VAL A 341 10.32 -13.38 0.00
N GLU A 342 9.75 -13.00 -1.14
CA GLU A 342 10.50 -12.61 -2.32
C GLU A 342 10.57 -11.09 -2.41
N ALA A 343 11.78 -10.55 -2.49
CA ALA A 343 12.06 -9.15 -2.77
C ALA A 343 13.04 -9.09 -3.94
N ILE A 344 12.58 -9.58 -5.09
CA ILE A 344 13.37 -9.78 -6.29
C ILE A 344 13.07 -8.62 -7.24
N SER A 345 13.92 -7.60 -7.25
CA SER A 345 13.78 -6.47 -8.18
C SER A 345 14.55 -6.72 -9.49
N LEU A 346 14.58 -5.71 -10.38
CA LEU A 346 15.40 -5.75 -11.59
C LEU A 346 16.89 -5.87 -11.26
N VAL A 347 17.63 -6.52 -12.16
CA VAL A 347 19.09 -6.73 -12.02
C VAL A 347 19.90 -5.43 -12.12
N THR A 348 19.29 -4.34 -12.59
CA THR A 348 19.93 -3.03 -12.82
C THR A 348 19.84 -2.13 -11.59
N SER A 349 20.86 -1.30 -11.39
CA SER A 349 20.92 -0.40 -10.24
C SER A 349 19.78 0.62 -10.23
N LEU A 350 19.55 1.24 -9.06
CA LEU A 350 18.53 2.27 -8.85
C LEU A 350 17.07 1.78 -8.98
N ASN A 351 16.83 0.47 -8.92
CA ASN A 351 15.51 -0.15 -9.02
C ASN A 351 15.16 -0.97 -7.76
N ASN A 352 15.55 -0.47 -6.59
CA ASN A 352 15.55 -1.27 -5.36
C ASN A 352 14.14 -1.70 -4.92
N SER A 353 14.01 -2.95 -4.47
CA SER A 353 12.88 -3.38 -3.63
C SER A 353 13.12 -2.96 -2.18
N TYR A 354 12.05 -2.70 -1.43
CA TYR A 354 12.15 -2.27 -0.02
C TYR A 354 11.30 -3.15 0.90
N LEU A 355 11.97 -3.92 1.76
CA LEU A 355 11.34 -4.60 2.89
C LEU A 355 11.69 -3.86 4.18
N ASP A 356 10.71 -3.15 4.73
CA ASP A 356 10.89 -2.34 5.93
C ASP A 356 10.23 -2.99 7.15
N LEU A 357 11.05 -3.60 8.00
CA LEU A 357 10.68 -4.23 9.27
C LEU A 357 11.16 -3.42 10.48
N SER A 358 11.55 -2.16 10.29
CA SER A 358 12.07 -1.30 11.37
C SER A 358 11.06 -1.07 12.50
N GLY A 359 9.77 -1.16 12.16
CA GLY A 359 8.65 -1.05 13.10
C GLY A 359 8.29 -2.33 13.84
N VAL A 360 8.99 -3.45 13.62
CA VAL A 360 8.82 -4.68 14.40
C VAL A 360 9.56 -4.52 15.73
N LYS A 361 8.86 -4.71 16.85
CA LYS A 361 9.40 -4.41 18.19
C LYS A 361 10.29 -5.54 18.72
N ASN A 362 9.84 -6.78 18.55
CA ASN A 362 10.42 -7.97 19.18
C ASN A 362 11.05 -8.87 18.11
N THR A 363 10.35 -9.95 17.73
CA THR A 363 10.89 -11.01 16.89
C THR A 363 10.53 -10.81 15.43
N THR A 364 11.52 -10.95 14.56
CA THR A 364 11.29 -11.19 13.13
C THR A 364 11.71 -12.61 12.81
N PHE A 365 10.79 -13.43 12.28
CA PHE A 365 11.08 -14.77 11.79
C PHE A 365 10.63 -14.93 10.34
N ILE A 366 11.55 -15.31 9.45
CA ILE A 366 11.24 -15.60 8.04
C ILE A 366 11.83 -16.96 7.67
N ASP A 367 11.01 -17.86 7.15
CA ASP A 367 11.44 -19.22 6.81
C ASP A 367 12.24 -19.27 5.49
N ASP A 368 11.75 -18.64 4.42
CA ASP A 368 12.48 -18.46 3.15
C ASP A 368 12.50 -16.99 2.73
N LEU A 369 13.67 -16.36 2.75
CA LEU A 369 13.90 -14.99 2.32
C LEU A 369 14.75 -14.99 1.05
N GLN A 370 14.22 -14.41 -0.03
CA GLN A 370 14.92 -14.27 -1.30
C GLN A 370 15.02 -12.79 -1.68
N PHE A 371 16.24 -12.33 -1.97
CA PHE A 371 16.49 -10.91 -2.24
C PHE A 371 17.36 -10.73 -3.46
N ARG A 372 16.98 -9.76 -4.30
CA ARG A 372 17.82 -9.22 -5.37
C ARG A 372 17.70 -7.72 -5.37
N ASN A 373 18.84 -7.03 -5.36
CA ASN A 373 18.93 -5.58 -5.54
C ASN A 373 17.86 -4.82 -4.74
N GLY A 374 18.04 -4.76 -3.43
CA GLY A 374 17.03 -4.19 -2.55
C GLY A 374 17.56 -3.86 -1.17
N THR A 375 16.70 -3.23 -0.38
CA THR A 375 17.01 -2.78 0.97
C THR A 375 16.11 -3.48 1.98
N LEU A 376 16.75 -4.20 2.89
CA LEU A 376 16.14 -4.79 4.07
C LEU A 376 16.43 -3.92 5.29
N LYS A 377 15.38 -3.46 5.97
CA LYS A 377 15.49 -2.82 7.29
C LYS A 377 14.98 -3.78 8.34
N ALA A 378 15.87 -4.46 9.06
CA ALA A 378 15.49 -5.42 10.08
C ALA A 378 16.48 -5.43 11.25
N LYS A 379 15.97 -5.73 12.46
CA LYS A 379 16.74 -5.88 13.70
C LYS A 379 16.28 -7.14 14.44
N ASN A 380 17.18 -7.78 15.18
CA ASN A 380 16.93 -8.96 16.02
C ASN A 380 16.13 -10.06 15.30
N PHE A 381 16.60 -10.44 14.12
CA PHE A 381 15.89 -11.37 13.24
C PHE A 381 16.41 -12.80 13.34
N HIS A 382 15.55 -13.74 12.97
CA HIS A 382 15.86 -15.12 12.65
C HIS A 382 15.41 -15.40 11.21
N PHE A 383 16.37 -15.67 10.31
CA PHE A 383 16.06 -16.16 8.97
C PHE A 383 16.46 -17.62 8.85
N ASN A 384 15.53 -18.51 8.49
CA ASN A 384 15.87 -19.92 8.32
C ASN A 384 16.66 -20.11 7.02
N ASN A 385 16.12 -19.68 5.88
CA ASN A 385 16.83 -19.68 4.61
C ASN A 385 16.91 -18.26 4.07
N PHE A 386 18.11 -17.77 3.80
CA PHE A 386 18.35 -16.48 3.17
C PHE A 386 19.13 -16.69 1.87
N THR A 387 18.46 -16.46 0.74
CA THR A 387 19.06 -16.54 -0.59
C THR A 387 19.25 -15.15 -1.18
N VAL A 388 20.49 -14.85 -1.57
CA VAL A 388 20.82 -13.62 -2.28
C VAL A 388 21.06 -13.95 -3.75
N TRP A 389 20.20 -13.39 -4.59
CA TRP A 389 20.25 -13.54 -6.04
C TRP A 389 21.26 -12.57 -6.66
N LYS A 390 21.80 -12.97 -7.80
CA LYS A 390 22.76 -12.16 -8.56
C LYS A 390 22.13 -10.92 -9.17
N ALA A 391 22.90 -9.84 -9.21
CA ALA A 391 22.52 -8.59 -9.85
C ALA A 391 23.75 -7.92 -10.48
N ASN A 392 23.52 -6.82 -11.20
CA ASN A 392 24.58 -6.01 -11.79
C ASN A 392 25.31 -5.17 -10.72
N ALA A 393 26.05 -5.87 -9.85
CA ALA A 393 26.94 -5.29 -8.88
C ALA A 393 28.32 -5.08 -9.54
N ASN A 394 28.50 -3.89 -10.14
CA ASN A 394 29.76 -3.49 -10.73
C ASN A 394 30.86 -3.43 -9.66
N ARG A 395 31.91 -4.22 -9.85
CA ARG A 395 33.06 -4.28 -8.95
C ARG A 395 34.35 -4.19 -9.74
N VAL A 396 35.30 -3.40 -9.22
CA VAL A 396 36.68 -3.34 -9.71
C VAL A 396 37.59 -3.97 -8.65
N GLY A 397 38.00 -5.21 -8.86
CA GLY A 397 38.84 -5.96 -7.92
C GLY A 397 38.19 -6.20 -6.54
N PHE A 398 38.93 -5.93 -5.47
CA PHE A 398 38.51 -6.11 -4.08
C PHE A 398 37.83 -4.87 -3.48
N GLU A 399 37.23 -4.01 -4.29
CA GLU A 399 36.49 -2.86 -3.79
C GLU A 399 35.04 -3.24 -3.48
N HIS A 400 34.44 -2.52 -2.52
CA HIS A 400 33.00 -2.57 -2.28
C HIS A 400 32.26 -2.23 -3.60
N PRO A 401 31.07 -2.81 -3.86
CA PRO A 401 30.24 -2.39 -4.99
C PRO A 401 30.11 -0.85 -5.00
N THR A 402 30.33 -0.23 -6.15
CA THR A 402 30.31 1.23 -6.26
C THR A 402 28.90 1.79 -6.05
N ASP A 403 28.81 3.03 -5.58
CA ASP A 403 27.52 3.73 -5.53
C ASP A 403 26.93 3.80 -6.95
N GLY A 404 25.68 3.34 -7.10
CA GLY A 404 25.06 3.11 -8.41
C GLY A 404 25.17 1.68 -8.95
N SER A 405 25.57 0.71 -8.13
CA SER A 405 25.51 -0.73 -8.40
C SER A 405 24.21 -1.38 -7.90
N ALA A 406 23.83 -2.53 -8.45
CA ALA A 406 22.69 -3.32 -7.98
C ALA A 406 23.13 -4.37 -6.96
N TYR A 407 22.79 -4.21 -5.68
CA TYR A 407 23.16 -5.14 -4.60
C TYR A 407 22.14 -5.17 -3.47
N THR A 408 22.15 -6.23 -2.68
CA THR A 408 21.27 -6.39 -1.52
C THR A 408 21.90 -5.76 -0.28
N THR A 409 21.12 -4.95 0.44
CA THR A 409 21.60 -4.23 1.63
C THR A 409 20.75 -4.55 2.84
N VAL A 410 21.40 -4.72 4.00
CA VAL A 410 20.77 -4.64 5.31
C VAL A 410 21.19 -3.32 5.92
N SER A 411 20.28 -2.34 5.95
CA SER A 411 20.64 -0.95 6.23
C SER A 411 20.52 -0.56 7.70
N GLU A 412 19.81 -1.35 8.50
CA GLU A 412 19.62 -1.11 9.95
C GLU A 412 20.65 -1.87 10.78
N ASN A 413 20.88 -1.41 12.01
CA ASN A 413 21.65 -2.16 12.99
C ASN A 413 20.90 -3.45 13.33
N ILE A 414 21.53 -4.59 13.07
CA ILE A 414 20.88 -5.89 13.20
C ILE A 414 20.70 -6.33 14.66
N GLY A 415 21.36 -5.69 15.63
CA GLY A 415 21.37 -6.12 17.02
C GLY A 415 21.98 -7.51 17.18
N LYS A 416 21.19 -8.46 17.72
CA LYS A 416 21.55 -9.88 17.83
C LYS A 416 20.68 -10.69 16.88
N SER A 417 21.27 -11.15 15.79
CA SER A 417 20.54 -11.85 14.73
C SER A 417 21.08 -13.25 14.45
N PHE A 418 20.24 -14.06 13.83
CA PHE A 418 20.52 -15.44 13.48
C PHE A 418 20.08 -15.75 12.04
N ILE A 419 20.91 -16.48 11.32
CA ILE A 419 20.59 -17.03 9.99
C ILE A 419 20.91 -18.54 10.02
N ASN A 420 19.97 -19.43 9.75
CA ASN A 420 20.30 -20.85 9.70
C ASN A 420 21.11 -21.17 8.42
N ASN A 421 20.62 -20.77 7.26
CA ASN A 421 21.27 -21.02 5.96
C ASN A 421 21.36 -19.75 5.11
N LEU A 422 22.57 -19.29 4.81
CA LEU A 422 22.84 -18.18 3.89
C LEU A 422 23.39 -18.74 2.57
N SER A 423 22.64 -18.60 1.48
CA SER A 423 23.03 -19.04 0.15
C SER A 423 23.20 -17.86 -0.80
N MET A 424 24.31 -17.83 -1.51
CA MET A 424 24.55 -16.87 -2.59
C MET A 424 24.37 -17.57 -3.94
N GLU A 425 23.65 -16.95 -4.86
CA GLU A 425 23.47 -17.49 -6.21
C GLU A 425 24.77 -17.44 -7.03
N ILE A 426 24.89 -18.30 -8.04
CA ILE A 426 26.02 -18.31 -8.96
C ILE A 426 25.90 -17.13 -9.92
N GLY A 427 26.82 -16.17 -9.79
CA GLY A 427 26.99 -15.13 -10.80
C GLY A 427 27.75 -15.64 -12.03
N THR A 428 27.57 -14.95 -13.16
CA THR A 428 28.27 -15.28 -14.42
C THR A 428 29.58 -14.53 -14.59
N SER A 429 29.82 -13.47 -13.80
CA SER A 429 31.06 -12.67 -13.87
C SER A 429 31.34 -11.92 -12.56
N HIS A 430 32.61 -11.92 -12.13
CA HIS A 430 33.09 -11.20 -10.95
C HIS A 430 33.09 -9.67 -11.11
N THR A 431 32.86 -9.13 -12.32
CA THR A 431 32.86 -7.68 -12.59
C THR A 431 31.48 -7.08 -12.87
N ALA A 432 30.47 -7.88 -13.21
CA ALA A 432 29.18 -7.37 -13.69
C ALA A 432 27.94 -8.20 -13.30
N ASP A 433 28.09 -9.38 -12.73
CA ASP A 433 26.96 -10.24 -12.35
C ASP A 433 27.33 -11.03 -11.09
N SER A 434 27.13 -10.41 -9.92
CA SER A 434 27.47 -10.99 -8.62
C SER A 434 26.29 -10.99 -7.67
N ALA A 435 26.17 -12.04 -6.86
CA ALA A 435 25.32 -12.04 -5.69
C ALA A 435 26.03 -11.25 -4.58
N ALA A 436 25.56 -10.02 -4.34
CA ALA A 436 26.21 -9.08 -3.42
C ALA A 436 25.30 -8.76 -2.23
N LEU A 437 25.80 -9.02 -1.01
CA LEU A 437 25.14 -8.74 0.27
C LEU A 437 26.00 -7.82 1.14
N TRP A 438 25.42 -6.75 1.66
CA TRP A 438 26.11 -5.83 2.56
C TRP A 438 25.27 -5.44 3.77
N PHE A 439 25.78 -5.74 4.97
CA PHE A 439 25.27 -5.24 6.25
C PHE A 439 25.80 -3.83 6.56
N LYS A 440 25.20 -2.80 5.96
CA LYS A 440 25.61 -1.39 6.14
C LYS A 440 25.27 -0.83 7.52
N GLY A 441 24.21 -1.31 8.16
CA GLY A 441 23.80 -0.81 9.47
C GLY A 441 24.62 -1.36 10.64
N GLY A 442 25.48 -2.35 10.38
CA GLY A 442 26.31 -3.02 11.39
C GLY A 442 25.51 -3.85 12.38
N GLY A 443 26.13 -4.19 13.52
CA GLY A 443 25.47 -4.97 14.57
C GLY A 443 26.41 -5.47 15.67
N ASP A 444 25.82 -6.08 16.70
CA ASP A 444 26.58 -6.66 17.79
C ASP A 444 27.03 -8.08 17.45
N ILE A 445 26.09 -8.98 17.16
CA ILE A 445 26.37 -10.39 16.90
C ILE A 445 25.49 -10.90 15.77
N LEU A 446 26.10 -11.55 14.78
CA LEU A 446 25.41 -12.36 13.78
C LEU A 446 25.86 -13.82 13.91
N ASN A 447 24.92 -14.70 14.21
CA ASN A 447 25.16 -16.14 14.24
C ASN A 447 24.63 -16.76 12.94
N ILE A 448 25.43 -17.63 12.31
CA ILE A 448 25.06 -18.32 11.08
C ILE A 448 25.41 -19.80 11.20
N ASN A 449 24.47 -20.72 10.91
CA ASN A 449 24.80 -22.15 10.93
C ASN A 449 25.56 -22.56 9.67
N PHE A 450 25.10 -22.16 8.49
CA PHE A 450 25.75 -22.50 7.22
C PHE A 450 25.80 -21.32 6.25
N VAL A 451 26.94 -21.12 5.61
CA VAL A 451 27.14 -20.16 4.51
C VAL A 451 27.61 -20.91 3.26
N ALA A 452 26.83 -20.83 2.19
CA ALA A 452 27.18 -21.31 0.85
C ALA A 452 27.51 -20.11 -0.07
N ALA A 453 28.78 -19.70 -0.09
CA ALA A 453 29.27 -18.64 -0.96
C ALA A 453 29.78 -19.24 -2.28
N ARG A 454 29.07 -18.96 -3.37
CA ARG A 454 29.35 -19.49 -4.71
C ARG A 454 30.27 -18.56 -5.52
N PRO A 455 30.78 -18.97 -6.70
CA PRO A 455 31.66 -18.12 -7.50
C PRO A 455 31.07 -16.74 -7.73
N THR A 456 31.93 -15.72 -7.69
CA THR A 456 31.61 -14.30 -7.87
C THR A 456 30.76 -13.68 -6.75
N SER A 457 30.46 -14.41 -5.68
CA SER A 457 29.71 -13.87 -4.54
C SER A 457 30.50 -12.80 -3.79
N TYR A 458 29.78 -11.83 -3.26
CA TYR A 458 30.30 -10.78 -2.39
C TYR A 458 29.48 -10.69 -1.11
N ILE A 459 30.12 -10.81 0.04
CA ILE A 459 29.47 -10.66 1.34
C ILE A 459 30.26 -9.70 2.22
N ASN A 460 29.61 -8.66 2.74
CA ASN A 460 30.21 -7.69 3.63
C ASN A 460 29.56 -7.66 5.02
N PHE A 461 30.30 -8.17 5.99
CA PHE A 461 30.01 -8.16 7.42
C PHE A 461 30.92 -7.17 8.20
N GLY A 462 31.67 -6.30 7.51
CA GLY A 462 32.71 -5.46 8.12
C GLY A 462 32.20 -4.55 9.25
N ASP A 463 30.92 -4.18 9.20
CA ASP A 463 30.27 -3.31 10.18
C ASP A 463 29.67 -4.07 11.39
N ILE A 464 29.75 -5.41 11.39
CA ILE A 464 29.27 -6.26 12.49
C ILE A 464 30.44 -6.55 13.46
N LYS A 465 30.23 -6.33 14.76
CA LYS A 465 31.28 -6.51 15.77
C LYS A 465 31.79 -7.95 15.83
N GLN A 466 30.88 -8.93 15.79
CA GLN A 466 31.21 -10.36 15.82
C GLN A 466 30.28 -11.17 14.91
N VAL A 467 30.87 -12.01 14.06
CA VAL A 467 30.16 -12.98 13.22
C VAL A 467 30.60 -14.39 13.63
N ASN A 468 29.64 -15.23 14.02
CA ASN A 468 29.87 -16.63 14.35
C ASN A 468 29.29 -17.49 13.23
N ILE A 469 30.10 -18.29 12.55
CA ILE A 469 29.67 -19.18 11.47
C ILE A 469 30.02 -20.62 11.85
N ASN A 470 29.04 -21.50 11.97
CA ASN A 470 29.36 -22.91 12.25
C ASN A 470 30.08 -23.55 11.04
N GLU A 471 29.51 -23.47 9.84
CA GLU A 471 30.16 -23.96 8.63
C GLU A 471 30.16 -22.93 7.49
N LEU A 472 31.34 -22.65 6.94
CA LEU A 472 31.52 -21.82 5.74
C LEU A 472 32.01 -22.70 4.59
N SER A 473 31.24 -22.79 3.50
CA SER A 473 31.67 -23.36 2.23
C SER A 473 31.76 -22.25 1.19
N ALA A 474 32.97 -21.92 0.76
CA ALA A 474 33.22 -20.84 -0.17
C ALA A 474 34.04 -21.28 -1.39
N MET A 475 33.67 -20.77 -2.56
CA MET A 475 34.33 -21.00 -3.84
C MET A 475 34.35 -19.69 -4.64
N GLU A 476 35.53 -19.20 -5.00
CA GLU A 476 35.74 -17.95 -5.76
C GLU A 476 34.88 -16.76 -5.26
N ALA A 477 34.79 -16.60 -3.94
CA ALA A 477 33.95 -15.61 -3.27
C ALA A 477 34.79 -14.63 -2.43
N ASP A 478 34.31 -13.39 -2.32
CA ASP A 478 34.89 -12.35 -1.49
C ASP A 478 34.04 -12.14 -0.23
N ILE A 479 34.67 -12.27 0.95
CA ILE A 479 33.99 -12.08 2.23
C ILE A 479 34.76 -11.09 3.10
N TYR A 480 34.10 -10.01 3.50
CA TYR A 480 34.65 -8.95 4.36
C TYR A 480 34.09 -9.12 5.76
N MET A 481 34.96 -9.12 6.77
CA MET A 481 34.54 -9.24 8.16
C MET A 481 35.52 -8.58 9.12
N LYS A 482 34.98 -8.07 10.24
CA LYS A 482 35.81 -7.55 11.34
C LYS A 482 36.27 -8.68 12.26
N THR A 483 35.36 -9.33 12.97
CA THR A 483 35.68 -10.49 13.83
C THR A 483 34.88 -11.69 13.36
N GLY A 484 35.55 -12.81 13.08
CA GLY A 484 34.94 -14.05 12.63
C GLY A 484 35.33 -15.23 13.53
N ILE A 485 34.34 -15.93 14.08
CA ILE A 485 34.53 -17.20 14.80
C ILE A 485 33.88 -18.30 13.98
N PHE A 486 34.66 -19.33 13.67
CA PHE A 486 34.25 -20.44 12.82
C PHE A 486 34.37 -21.76 13.55
N ASN A 487 33.43 -22.69 13.32
CA ASN A 487 33.70 -24.08 13.66
C ASN A 487 34.42 -24.78 12.49
N THR A 488 33.98 -24.57 11.25
CA THR A 488 34.61 -25.14 10.04
C THR A 488 34.65 -24.14 8.88
N ILE A 489 35.79 -24.04 8.21
CA ILE A 489 35.96 -23.32 6.95
C ILE A 489 36.40 -24.32 5.87
N THR A 490 35.62 -24.43 4.80
CA THR A 490 35.95 -25.18 3.58
C THR A 490 36.11 -24.22 2.41
N ASN A 491 37.31 -24.17 1.85
CA ASN A 491 37.65 -23.31 0.72
C ASN A 491 38.01 -24.15 -0.51
N LYS A 492 37.23 -23.98 -1.59
CA LYS A 492 37.43 -24.65 -2.87
C LYS A 492 37.73 -23.57 -3.91
N LYS A 493 39.01 -23.38 -4.27
CA LYS A 493 39.45 -22.52 -5.39
C LYS A 493 39.22 -20.99 -5.22
N GLY A 494 40.31 -20.23 -5.21
CA GLY A 494 40.31 -18.78 -5.47
C GLY A 494 39.57 -17.85 -4.49
N GLN A 495 39.50 -18.15 -3.19
CA GLN A 495 38.78 -17.31 -2.21
C GLN A 495 39.67 -16.22 -1.58
N THR A 496 39.08 -15.04 -1.35
CA THR A 496 39.70 -13.97 -0.55
C THR A 496 38.82 -13.62 0.65
N ILE A 497 39.36 -13.78 1.86
CA ILE A 497 38.74 -13.25 3.09
C ILE A 497 39.50 -11.97 3.47
N ILE A 498 38.78 -10.85 3.51
CA ILE A 498 39.36 -9.53 3.72
C ILE A 498 39.02 -9.05 5.12
N THR A 499 40.07 -8.67 5.84
CA THR A 499 40.04 -8.28 7.25
C THR A 499 40.58 -6.86 7.42
N ASN A 500 39.97 -6.06 8.32
CA ASN A 500 40.30 -4.64 8.49
C ASN A 500 41.42 -4.36 9.51
N GLY A 501 42.42 -5.24 9.60
CA GLY A 501 43.64 -5.07 10.43
C GLY A 501 43.48 -5.16 11.95
N ALA A 502 42.28 -4.93 12.49
CA ALA A 502 41.92 -5.24 13.87
C ALA A 502 41.20 -6.59 14.02
N SER A 503 41.22 -7.39 12.96
CA SER A 503 40.40 -8.59 12.84
C SER A 503 41.00 -9.82 13.51
N LYS A 504 40.15 -10.60 14.17
CA LYS A 504 40.48 -11.91 14.70
C LYS A 504 39.67 -12.96 13.95
N ILE A 505 40.37 -13.93 13.35
CA ILE A 505 39.78 -15.15 12.81
C ILE A 505 40.15 -16.28 13.76
N THR A 506 39.14 -16.99 14.27
CA THR A 506 39.32 -18.20 15.08
C THR A 506 38.54 -19.32 14.44
N ALA A 507 39.16 -20.47 14.21
CA ALA A 507 38.51 -21.61 13.57
C ALA A 507 38.89 -22.91 14.29
N ASN A 508 37.92 -23.75 14.67
CA ASN A 508 38.22 -25.06 15.27
C ASN A 508 38.77 -26.05 14.23
N ALA A 509 38.31 -25.96 12.99
CA ALA A 509 38.77 -26.77 11.87
C ALA A 509 38.92 -25.91 10.60
N LEU A 510 40.06 -26.05 9.93
CA LEU A 510 40.38 -25.34 8.68
C LEU A 510 40.72 -26.36 7.58
N ASN A 511 39.92 -26.38 6.51
CA ASN A 511 40.17 -27.20 5.33
C ASN A 511 40.32 -26.31 4.08
N VAL A 512 41.55 -26.19 3.58
CA VAL A 512 41.91 -25.37 2.42
C VAL A 512 42.43 -26.28 1.32
N ASN A 513 41.64 -26.45 0.25
CA ASN A 513 42.01 -27.34 -0.86
C ASN A 513 42.94 -26.68 -1.89
N GLU A 514 42.89 -25.35 -2.04
CA GLU A 514 43.75 -24.64 -3.00
C GLU A 514 44.41 -23.41 -2.38
N LEU A 515 43.66 -22.34 -2.11
CA LEU A 515 44.24 -21.05 -1.72
C LEU A 515 43.27 -20.23 -0.85
N LEU A 516 43.74 -19.83 0.34
CA LEU A 516 43.07 -18.87 1.22
C LEU A 516 43.92 -17.62 1.33
N HIS A 517 43.45 -16.51 0.75
CA HIS A 517 44.10 -15.20 0.94
C HIS A 517 43.50 -14.47 2.14
N LEU A 518 44.33 -14.25 3.16
CA LEU A 518 44.05 -13.34 4.27
C LEU A 518 44.75 -12.02 3.98
N LYS A 519 44.00 -11.01 3.58
CA LYS A 519 44.55 -9.68 3.30
C LYS A 519 44.30 -8.76 4.49
N ASP A 520 45.39 -8.32 5.12
CA ASP A 520 45.39 -7.25 6.12
C ASP A 520 45.43 -5.90 5.41
N SER A 521 44.47 -5.02 5.70
CA SER A 521 44.43 -3.66 5.14
C SER A 521 45.31 -2.65 5.91
N SER A 522 46.05 -3.05 6.96
CA SER A 522 46.86 -2.13 7.76
C SER A 522 48.21 -2.73 8.22
N LYS A 523 49.17 -1.86 8.60
CA LYS A 523 50.50 -2.23 9.12
C LYS A 523 50.48 -2.92 10.51
N HIS A 524 49.30 -3.23 11.05
CA HIS A 524 49.15 -3.86 12.36
C HIS A 524 48.42 -5.20 12.20
N SER A 525 49.17 -6.26 12.47
CA SER A 525 48.86 -7.66 12.19
C SER A 525 47.51 -8.15 12.75
N GLY A 526 46.63 -8.62 11.88
CA GLY A 526 45.57 -9.55 12.23
C GLY A 526 46.13 -10.86 12.83
N VAL A 527 45.47 -11.42 13.84
CA VAL A 527 45.88 -12.68 14.50
C VAL A 527 44.93 -13.80 14.08
N MET A 528 45.46 -14.79 13.37
CA MET A 528 44.78 -16.08 13.15
C MET A 528 45.16 -17.04 14.28
N LYS A 529 44.15 -17.57 14.98
CA LYS A 529 44.33 -18.70 15.91
C LYS A 529 43.54 -19.88 15.36
N ILE A 530 44.26 -20.94 14.99
CA ILE A 530 43.69 -22.24 14.62
C ILE A 530 43.82 -23.12 15.86
#